data_AF-A0A380EJP4-F1
#
_entry.id   AF-A0A380EJP4-F1
#
_cell.length_a   1.000
_cell.length_b   1.000
_cell.length_c   1.000
_cell.angle_alpha   90.00
_cell.angle_beta   90.00
_cell.angle_gamma   90.00
#
_symmetry.space_group_name_H-M   'P 1'
#
loop_
_entity.id
_entity.type
_entity.pdbx_description
1 polymer ?
#
loop_
_entity_poly.entity_id
_entity_poly.type
_entity_poly.pdbx_seq_one_letter_code
_entity_poly.pdbx_strand_id
1 'polypeptide(L)'
;MFASLSLKSELAYKLIDADVEKVKAELLAINKLSRESLNKVREIIDDVKLPSFIEEIDSIRKVLKDADIDFTFENKELAQVLSPTKQSMLVMITREAINNVIKHANASKVHGKLKTVNNHKLLLMIEDDGKVSIVIVR
;
A
#
# COMPACT_ATOMS: atom_id res chain seq x y z
N MET A 1 3.26 -23.43 -3.37
CA MET A 1 2.33 -23.31 -4.51
C MET A 1 3.06 -23.10 -5.84
N PHE A 2 3.95 -22.13 -5.97
CA PHE A 2 4.66 -21.86 -7.24
C PHE A 2 5.43 -23.07 -7.82
N ALA A 3 6.10 -23.87 -6.98
CA ALA A 3 6.76 -25.11 -7.42
C ALA A 3 5.80 -26.14 -8.05
N SER A 4 4.55 -26.21 -7.58
CA SER A 4 3.53 -27.08 -8.16
C SER A 4 3.01 -26.57 -9.49
N LEU A 5 3.03 -25.25 -9.72
CA LEU A 5 2.71 -24.66 -11.02
C LEU A 5 3.76 -25.06 -12.05
N SER A 6 5.05 -24.95 -11.70
CA SER A 6 6.16 -25.33 -12.57
C SER A 6 6.12 -26.81 -12.95
N LEU A 7 5.95 -27.70 -11.97
CA LEU A 7 5.90 -29.15 -12.22
C LEU A 7 4.73 -29.54 -13.13
N LYS A 8 3.56 -28.94 -12.94
CA LYS A 8 2.37 -29.18 -13.77
C LYS A 8 2.51 -28.61 -15.17
N SER A 9 3.12 -27.44 -15.30
CA SER A 9 3.43 -26.84 -16.61
C SER A 9 4.40 -27.72 -17.40
N GLU A 10 5.41 -28.28 -16.74
CA GLU A 10 6.37 -29.19 -17.36
C GLU A 10 5.71 -30.51 -17.80
N LEU A 11 4.80 -31.05 -16.97
CA LEU A 11 4.02 -32.24 -17.32
C LEU A 11 3.09 -31.99 -18.52
N ALA A 12 2.39 -30.85 -18.52
CA ALA A 12 1.52 -30.46 -19.64
C ALA A 12 2.32 -30.31 -20.94
N TYR A 13 3.52 -29.72 -20.87
CA TYR A 13 4.41 -29.58 -22.03
C TYR A 13 4.87 -30.95 -22.58
N LYS A 14 5.22 -31.91 -21.70
CA LYS A 14 5.62 -33.26 -22.10
C LYS A 14 4.49 -34.09 -22.72
N LEU A 15 3.23 -33.75 -22.44
CA LEU A 15 2.06 -34.50 -22.89
C LEU A 15 1.37 -33.90 -24.12
N ILE A 16 1.89 -32.78 -24.66
CA ILE A 16 1.17 -31.95 -25.65
C ILE A 16 0.75 -32.72 -26.91
N ASP A 17 1.60 -33.65 -27.36
CA ASP A 17 1.35 -34.48 -28.55
C ASP A 17 0.86 -35.90 -28.20
N ALA A 18 0.95 -36.29 -26.92
CA ALA A 18 0.68 -37.65 -26.47
C ALA A 18 -0.74 -37.83 -25.88
N ASP A 19 -1.23 -36.85 -25.13
CA ASP A 19 -2.52 -36.91 -24.44
C ASP A 19 -3.10 -35.51 -24.21
N VAL A 20 -3.83 -35.02 -25.21
CA VAL A 20 -4.45 -33.69 -25.22
C VAL A 20 -5.45 -33.50 -24.07
N GLU A 21 -6.14 -34.56 -23.64
CA GLU A 21 -7.10 -34.47 -22.53
C GLU A 21 -6.40 -34.30 -21.18
N LYS A 22 -5.27 -35.00 -20.94
CA LYS A 22 -4.43 -34.72 -19.78
C LYS A 22 -3.84 -33.32 -19.79
N VAL A 23 -3.43 -32.82 -20.96
CA VAL A 23 -2.90 -31.45 -21.10
C VAL A 23 -3.96 -30.43 -20.70
N LYS A 24 -5.20 -30.59 -21.17
CA LYS A 24 -6.34 -29.73 -20.76
C LYS A 24 -6.56 -29.77 -19.25
N ALA A 25 -6.51 -30.96 -18.65
CA ALA A 25 -6.68 -31.11 -17.20
C ALA A 25 -5.57 -30.39 -16.41
N GLU A 26 -4.31 -30.50 -16.83
CA GLU A 26 -3.20 -29.80 -16.19
C GLU A 26 -3.27 -28.28 -16.37
N LEU A 27 -3.68 -27.79 -17.55
CA LEU A 27 -3.89 -26.36 -17.78
C LEU A 27 -5.02 -25.78 -16.90
N LEU A 28 -6.11 -26.51 -16.71
CA LEU A 28 -7.18 -26.13 -15.78
C LEU A 28 -6.69 -26.10 -14.33
N ALA A 29 -5.89 -27.10 -13.93
CA ALA A 29 -5.29 -27.14 -12.59
C ALA A 29 -4.33 -25.96 -12.35
N ILE A 30 -3.51 -25.60 -13.34
CA ILE A 30 -2.64 -24.41 -13.32
C ILE A 30 -3.46 -23.13 -13.18
N ASN A 31 -4.56 -22.98 -13.95
CA ASN A 31 -5.43 -21.80 -13.85
C ASN A 31 -6.02 -21.65 -12.45
N LYS A 32 -6.50 -22.76 -11.87
CA LYS A 32 -7.05 -22.80 -10.51
C LYS A 32 -6.00 -22.39 -9.47
N LEU A 33 -4.83 -23.03 -9.49
CA LEU A 33 -3.73 -22.72 -8.56
C LEU A 33 -3.24 -21.27 -8.67
N SER A 34 -3.23 -20.71 -9.88
CA SER A 34 -2.88 -19.31 -10.12
C SER A 34 -3.89 -18.36 -9.47
N ARG A 35 -5.20 -18.60 -9.69
CA ARG A 35 -6.27 -17.82 -9.04
C ARG A 35 -6.23 -17.91 -7.53
N GLU A 36 -6.03 -19.11 -6.98
CA GLU A 36 -5.90 -19.33 -5.53
C GLU A 36 -4.67 -18.60 -4.95
N SER A 37 -3.55 -18.61 -5.66
CA SER A 37 -2.34 -17.88 -5.24
C SER A 37 -2.57 -16.38 -5.22
N LEU A 38 -3.23 -15.82 -6.24
CA LEU A 38 -3.58 -14.39 -6.28
C LEU A 38 -4.56 -14.01 -5.16
N ASN A 39 -5.54 -14.87 -4.88
CA ASN A 39 -6.48 -14.65 -3.78
C ASN A 39 -5.76 -14.66 -2.43
N LYS A 40 -4.84 -15.59 -2.18
CA LYS A 40 -4.04 -15.57 -0.95
C LYS A 40 -3.15 -14.33 -0.82
N VAL A 41 -2.59 -13.83 -1.93
CA VAL A 41 -1.85 -12.57 -1.90
C VAL A 41 -2.78 -11.40 -1.56
N ARG A 42 -3.99 -11.36 -2.11
CA ARG A 42 -5.00 -10.36 -1.72
C ARG A 42 -5.41 -10.49 -0.26
N GLU A 43 -5.66 -11.71 0.22
CA GLU A 43 -5.97 -11.97 1.63
C GLU A 43 -4.84 -11.48 2.53
N ILE A 44 -3.56 -11.73 2.21
CA ILE A 44 -2.44 -11.19 2.99
C ILE A 44 -2.46 -9.65 2.98
N ILE A 45 -2.74 -9.02 1.85
CA ILE A 45 -2.83 -7.56 1.74
C ILE A 45 -4.03 -7.02 2.55
N ASP A 46 -5.15 -7.73 2.56
CA ASP A 46 -6.39 -7.36 3.24
C ASP A 46 -6.33 -7.66 4.76
N ASP A 47 -5.60 -8.70 5.17
CA ASP A 47 -5.46 -9.18 6.56
C ASP A 47 -4.34 -8.44 7.31
N VAL A 48 -3.45 -7.73 6.59
CA VAL A 48 -2.72 -6.62 7.20
C VAL A 48 -3.73 -5.50 7.43
N LYS A 49 -4.36 -5.49 8.61
CA LYS A 49 -5.04 -4.32 9.17
C LYS A 49 -4.01 -3.20 9.35
N LEU A 50 -3.70 -2.50 8.26
CA LEU A 50 -3.01 -1.24 8.34
C LEU A 50 -3.91 -0.31 9.16
N PRO A 51 -3.36 0.37 10.19
CA PRO A 51 -4.12 1.38 10.92
C PRO A 51 -4.72 2.35 9.90
N SER A 52 -5.95 2.79 10.15
CA SER A 52 -6.57 3.82 9.34
C SER A 52 -5.64 5.02 9.24
N PHE A 53 -5.74 5.80 8.16
CA PHE A 53 -4.89 6.98 8.01
C PHE A 53 -4.97 7.92 9.24
N ILE A 54 -6.16 8.00 9.86
CA ILE A 54 -6.40 8.80 11.06
C ILE A 54 -5.59 8.28 12.25
N GLU A 55 -5.65 6.97 12.52
CA GLU A 55 -4.89 6.33 13.60
C GLU A 55 -3.38 6.48 13.37
N GLU A 56 -2.94 6.38 12.12
CA GLU A 56 -1.54 6.56 11.76
C GLU A 56 -1.06 7.98 12.04
N ILE A 57 -1.83 9.01 11.67
CA ILE A 57 -1.51 10.41 11.98
C ILE A 57 -1.40 10.64 13.49
N ASP A 58 -2.27 10.02 14.28
CA ASP A 58 -2.21 10.12 15.75
C ASP A 58 -1.00 9.37 16.34
N SER A 59 -0.57 8.27 15.72
CA SER A 59 0.67 7.57 16.06
C SER A 59 1.91 8.41 15.74
N ILE A 60 1.97 8.97 14.53
CA ILE A 60 3.05 9.86 14.07
C ILE A 60 3.22 11.06 14.99
N ARG A 61 2.11 11.65 15.46
CA ARG A 61 2.17 12.76 16.43
C ARG A 61 2.93 12.38 17.69
N LYS A 62 2.79 11.15 18.19
CA LYS A 62 3.52 10.67 19.37
C LYS A 62 5.00 10.51 19.07
N VAL A 63 5.33 9.87 17.93
CA VAL A 63 6.71 9.65 17.50
C VAL A 63 7.47 10.97 17.32
N LEU A 64 6.86 11.96 16.67
CA LEU A 64 7.46 13.28 16.48
C LEU A 64 7.61 14.05 17.79
N LYS A 65 6.63 13.91 18.69
CA LYS A 65 6.72 14.51 20.03
C LYS A 65 7.90 13.93 20.83
N ASP A 66 8.15 12.62 20.73
CA ASP A 66 9.30 11.99 21.38
C ASP A 66 10.65 12.46 20.79
N ALA A 67 10.62 12.99 19.56
CA ALA A 67 11.76 13.62 18.89
C ALA A 67 11.84 15.15 19.11
N ASP A 68 10.99 15.73 19.97
CA ASP A 68 10.87 17.16 20.24
C ASP A 68 10.47 18.01 19.01
N ILE A 69 9.70 17.42 18.10
CA ILE A 69 9.17 18.06 16.88
C ILE A 69 7.67 18.29 17.04
N ASP A 70 7.22 19.54 16.88
CA ASP A 70 5.79 19.85 16.92
C ASP A 70 5.11 19.42 15.62
N PHE A 71 3.99 18.69 15.74
CA PHE A 71 3.29 18.13 14.59
C PHE A 71 1.79 18.44 14.59
N THR A 72 1.36 19.14 13.55
CA THR A 72 -0.04 19.46 13.27
C THR A 72 -0.50 18.78 11.99
N PHE A 73 -1.76 18.36 11.97
CA PHE A 73 -2.35 17.78 10.76
C PHE A 73 -3.80 18.23 10.58
N GLU A 74 -4.11 18.76 9.40
CA GLU A 74 -5.44 19.25 9.04
C GLU A 74 -6.20 18.29 8.11
N ASN A 75 -7.52 18.19 8.32
CA ASN A 75 -8.47 17.47 7.47
C ASN A 75 -8.17 15.96 7.29
N LYS A 76 -7.59 15.28 8.29
CA LYS A 76 -7.25 13.83 8.21
C LYS A 76 -8.46 12.95 7.91
N GLU A 77 -9.66 13.38 8.27
CA GLU A 77 -10.94 12.75 8.00
C GLU A 77 -11.28 12.65 6.51
N LEU A 78 -10.71 13.52 5.66
CA LEU A 78 -10.87 13.42 4.20
C LEU A 78 -10.31 12.10 3.65
N ALA A 79 -9.45 11.39 4.38
CA ALA A 79 -8.99 10.06 3.97
C ALA A 79 -10.10 9.00 3.99
N GLN A 80 -11.20 9.20 4.74
CA GLN A 80 -12.29 8.22 4.85
C GLN A 80 -13.04 7.99 3.54
N VAL A 81 -13.01 8.97 2.62
CA VAL A 81 -13.65 8.84 1.29
C VAL A 81 -12.85 7.96 0.33
N LEU A 82 -11.62 7.58 0.70
CA LEU A 82 -10.73 6.77 -0.10
C LEU A 82 -10.95 5.27 0.15
N SER A 83 -10.71 4.45 -0.88
CA SER A 83 -10.68 3.01 -0.73
C SER A 83 -9.57 2.58 0.25
N PRO A 84 -9.71 1.42 0.93
CA PRO A 84 -8.69 0.92 1.85
C PRO A 84 -7.28 0.91 1.25
N THR A 85 -7.14 0.45 -0.01
CA THR A 85 -5.86 0.47 -0.73
C THR A 85 -5.23 1.86 -0.82
N LYS A 86 -6.03 2.90 -1.11
CA LYS A 86 -5.53 4.28 -1.20
C LYS A 86 -5.20 4.87 0.16
N GLN A 87 -5.94 4.50 1.21
CA GLN A 87 -5.60 4.86 2.59
C GLN A 87 -4.25 4.23 3.00
N SER A 88 -4.04 2.96 2.68
CA SER A 88 -2.76 2.27 2.89
C SER A 88 -1.60 2.95 2.18
N MET A 89 -1.81 3.40 0.93
CA MET A 89 -0.80 4.18 0.20
C MET A 89 -0.50 5.52 0.89
N LEU A 90 -1.53 6.25 1.35
CA LEU A 90 -1.32 7.49 2.12
C LEU A 90 -0.51 7.22 3.39
N VAL A 91 -0.84 6.18 4.16
CA VAL A 91 -0.09 5.77 5.36
C VAL A 91 1.38 5.56 5.04
N MET A 92 1.69 4.77 4.01
CA MET A 92 3.08 4.49 3.62
C MET A 92 3.84 5.77 3.22
N ILE A 93 3.21 6.63 2.43
CA ILE A 93 3.80 7.88 1.94
C ILE A 93 4.05 8.84 3.10
N THR A 94 3.09 8.99 4.01
CA THR A 94 3.24 9.84 5.19
C THR A 94 4.35 9.33 6.10
N ARG A 95 4.43 8.02 6.37
CA ARG A 95 5.54 7.45 7.16
C ARG A 95 6.90 7.77 6.57
N GLU A 96 7.04 7.62 5.25
CA GLU A 96 8.31 7.89 4.59
C GLU A 96 8.67 9.38 4.66
N ALA A 97 7.70 10.27 4.44
CA ALA A 97 7.91 11.71 4.59
C ALA A 97 8.35 12.08 6.02
N ILE A 98 7.70 11.53 7.05
CA ILE A 98 8.05 11.77 8.45
C ILE A 98 9.43 11.20 8.80
N ASN A 99 9.75 9.99 8.34
CA ASN A 99 11.09 9.42 8.51
C ASN A 99 12.18 10.32 7.90
N ASN A 100 11.90 10.93 6.74
CA ASN A 100 12.81 11.88 6.11
C ASN A 100 12.98 13.14 6.94
N VAL A 101 11.91 13.67 7.55
CA VAL A 101 12.02 14.79 8.50
C VAL A 101 12.93 14.42 9.66
N ILE A 102 12.63 13.32 10.36
CA ILE A 102 13.37 12.88 11.55
C ILE A 102 14.86 12.68 11.24
N LYS A 103 15.18 12.09 10.07
CA LYS A 103 16.57 11.78 9.70
C LYS A 103 17.34 12.98 9.15
N HIS A 104 16.69 13.91 8.47
CA HIS A 104 17.39 14.84 7.57
C HIS A 104 16.97 16.31 7.70
N ALA A 105 15.77 16.63 8.18
CA ALA A 105 15.28 18.01 8.14
C ALA A 105 15.82 18.89 9.28
N ASN A 106 16.23 18.29 10.41
CA ASN A 106 16.58 19.04 11.63
C ASN A 106 15.48 20.06 12.02
N ALA A 107 14.23 19.72 11.69
CA ALA A 107 13.09 20.62 11.80
C ALA A 107 12.54 20.63 13.22
N SER A 108 12.07 21.79 13.65
CA SER A 108 11.36 22.00 14.91
C SER A 108 9.85 21.83 14.76
N LYS A 109 9.31 22.00 13.54
CA LYS A 109 7.88 21.86 13.25
C LYS A 109 7.63 21.13 11.95
N VAL A 110 6.54 20.36 11.94
CA VAL A 110 6.00 19.70 10.75
C VAL A 110 4.50 19.93 10.67
N HIS A 111 4.04 20.30 9.49
CA HIS A 111 2.63 20.52 9.20
C HIS A 111 2.18 19.60 8.06
N GLY A 112 1.12 18.83 8.30
CA GLY A 112 0.47 18.03 7.29
C GLY A 112 -0.95 18.50 6.99
N LYS A 113 -1.43 18.32 5.76
CA LYS A 113 -2.84 18.54 5.43
C LYS A 113 -3.32 17.67 4.28
N LEU A 114 -4.60 17.34 4.33
CA LEU A 114 -5.34 16.82 3.18
C LEU A 114 -6.22 17.91 2.57
N LYS A 115 -6.28 17.94 1.23
CA LYS A 115 -7.15 18.85 0.49
C LYS A 115 -7.77 18.16 -0.71
N THR A 116 -9.07 18.31 -0.91
CA THR A 116 -9.73 17.88 -2.15
C THR A 116 -9.40 18.82 -3.30
N VAL A 117 -9.03 18.28 -4.46
CA VAL A 117 -8.70 19.02 -5.68
C VAL A 117 -9.53 18.47 -6.83
N ASN A 118 -10.16 19.36 -7.61
CA ASN A 118 -10.95 19.02 -8.81
C ASN A 118 -12.02 17.92 -8.56
N ASN A 119 -12.69 17.99 -7.41
CA ASN A 119 -13.79 17.14 -6.92
C ASN A 119 -13.55 15.61 -6.87
N HIS A 120 -12.39 15.11 -7.30
CA HIS A 120 -12.13 13.67 -7.40
C HIS A 120 -10.69 13.27 -7.05
N LYS A 121 -9.86 14.23 -6.62
CA LYS A 121 -8.48 13.96 -6.20
C LYS A 121 -8.28 14.44 -4.78
N LEU A 122 -7.44 13.73 -4.05
CA LEU A 122 -6.99 14.11 -2.73
C LEU A 122 -5.51 14.51 -2.81
N LEU A 123 -5.19 15.67 -2.27
CA LEU A 123 -3.83 16.18 -2.16
C LEU A 123 -3.36 16.01 -0.73
N LEU A 124 -2.28 15.26 -0.54
CA LEU A 124 -1.51 15.23 0.70
C LEU A 124 -0.37 16.22 0.58
N MET A 125 -0.25 17.11 1.56
CA MET A 125 0.88 18.02 1.70
C MET A 125 1.52 17.79 3.07
N ILE A 126 2.85 17.70 3.10
CA ILE A 126 3.64 17.64 4.33
C ILE A 126 4.76 18.67 4.18
N GLU A 127 4.88 19.57 5.14
CA GLU A 127 5.78 20.70 5.14
C GLU A 127 6.58 20.70 6.44
N ASP A 128 7.91 20.75 6.32
CA ASP A 128 8.83 21.04 7.42
C ASP A 128 9.39 22.47 7.28
N ASP A 129 10.12 22.94 8.29
CA ASP A 129 10.71 24.30 8.40
C ASP A 129 11.58 24.75 7.20
N GLY A 130 11.83 23.91 6.19
CA GLY A 130 12.47 24.31 4.94
C GLY A 130 12.02 23.59 3.65
N LYS A 131 11.19 22.54 3.69
CA LYS A 131 10.77 21.79 2.48
C LYS A 131 9.31 21.33 2.49
N VAL A 132 8.68 21.39 1.31
CA VAL A 132 7.30 20.90 1.07
C VAL A 132 7.33 19.64 0.21
N SER A 133 6.69 18.58 0.69
CA SER A 133 6.39 17.36 -0.07
C SER A 133 4.91 17.32 -0.43
N ILE A 134 4.59 17.10 -1.71
CA ILE A 134 3.22 17.09 -2.23
C ILE A 134 2.96 15.76 -2.96
N VAL A 135 1.85 15.10 -2.61
CA VAL A 135 1.40 13.87 -3.27
C VAL A 135 -0.07 13.96 -3.66
N ILE A 136 -0.37 13.65 -4.91
CA ILE A 136 -1.74 13.62 -5.45
C ILE A 136 -2.22 12.17 -5.52
N VAL A 137 -3.30 11.86 -4.83
CA VAL A 137 -3.99 10.57 -4.86
C VAL A 137 -5.28 10.72 -5.68
N ARG A 138 -5.50 9.83 -6.66
CA ARG A 138 -6.71 9.75 -7.49
C ARG A 138 -7.54 8.56 -7.09
#